data_AF-A0A533WRU6-F1
#
_entry.id   AF-A0A533WRU6-F1
#
_cell.length_a   1.000
_cell.length_b   1.000
_cell.length_c   1.000
_cell.angle_alpha   90.00
_cell.angle_beta   90.00
_cell.angle_gamma   90.00
#
_symmetry.space_group_name_H-M   'P 1'
#
loop_
_entity.id
_entity.type
_entity.pdbx_description
1 polymer ?
#
loop_
_entity_poly.entity_id
_entity_poly.type
_entity_poly.pdbx_seq_one_letter_code
_entity_poly.pdbx_strand_id
1 'polypeptide(L)'
;MRRVAISSWATSKFAKDSRMPLLELACEPCAEILKNSVPRKEIDAVLFSSCATDQYSSTIISEMLGMHPKVSHRIDNLCNSGTNAVASAFAMIASGLCDSALVLGAEKADSPGNKLLWDITRGSFIFPVHWAAIFAKAHMRKYGTTEEQMAKVSVKNHKNSAKNPQALFKKEVTLKEVMNSKKIAEPIKLLDCSAPCDGASAVLLVSEEKAKNLDNPVWINGIGQQTNSASFANATNDLTTIEAAKRAARYAFEMSQTKPSKIDVAELHDAFTILEILAYEDLGFAEKGGGGKFVDQQEIAINPRGGIIGCGHPVGTTGVAQVTEVASQLAGKAGKRQVKGCKTGLVQNLAAAGSSATVIIMGA
;
A
#
# COMPACT_ATOMS: atom_id res chain seq x y z
N MET A 1 -12.63 -21.12 -9.74
CA MET A 1 -12.37 -19.67 -9.65
C MET A 1 -11.38 -19.30 -10.75
N ARG A 2 -11.66 -18.30 -11.58
CA ARG A 2 -10.74 -17.92 -12.66
C ARG A 2 -9.47 -17.29 -12.10
N ARG A 3 -8.31 -17.54 -12.72
CA ARG A 3 -7.07 -16.83 -12.35
C ARG A 3 -7.15 -15.38 -12.84
N VAL A 4 -6.53 -14.48 -12.10
CA VAL A 4 -6.54 -13.04 -12.36
C VAL A 4 -5.11 -12.53 -12.41
N ALA A 5 -4.79 -11.81 -13.46
CA ALA A 5 -3.48 -11.22 -13.68
C ALA A 5 -3.55 -9.71 -13.67
N ILE A 6 -2.48 -9.06 -13.21
CA ILE A 6 -2.19 -7.66 -13.44
C ILE A 6 -1.43 -7.56 -14.76
N SER A 7 -2.03 -6.86 -15.71
CA SER A 7 -1.54 -6.71 -17.08
C SER A 7 -0.70 -5.46 -17.28
N SER A 8 -1.02 -4.39 -16.55
CA SER A 8 -0.43 -3.06 -16.75
C SER A 8 -0.62 -2.24 -15.49
N TRP A 9 0.26 -1.26 -15.29
CA TRP A 9 0.28 -0.40 -14.10
C TRP A 9 0.96 0.92 -14.43
N ALA A 10 0.61 1.96 -13.68
CA ALA A 10 1.24 3.27 -13.75
C ALA A 10 1.05 4.02 -12.43
N THR A 11 1.98 4.91 -12.12
CA THR A 11 1.94 5.76 -10.92
C THR A 11 2.39 7.17 -11.31
N SER A 12 1.60 8.17 -10.95
CA SER A 12 1.98 9.57 -11.16
C SER A 12 3.09 9.99 -10.21
N LYS A 13 3.71 11.13 -10.48
CA LYS A 13 4.69 11.70 -9.55
C LYS A 13 3.99 12.23 -8.31
N PHE A 14 4.42 11.79 -7.13
CA PHE A 14 3.87 12.31 -5.88
C PHE A 14 4.40 13.72 -5.62
N ALA A 15 3.51 14.61 -5.17
CA ALA A 15 3.79 16.04 -5.02
C ALA A 15 3.15 16.60 -3.74
N LYS A 16 3.71 17.67 -3.16
CA LYS A 16 3.11 18.31 -1.98
C LYS A 16 1.88 19.17 -2.33
N ASP A 17 1.86 19.73 -3.54
CA ASP A 17 0.88 20.72 -3.98
C ASP A 17 0.78 20.71 -5.52
N SER A 18 0.29 19.59 -6.05
CA SER A 18 -0.14 19.48 -7.44
C SER A 18 -1.31 20.42 -7.69
N ARG A 19 -1.19 21.23 -8.74
CA ARG A 19 -2.28 22.11 -9.20
C ARG A 19 -3.40 21.34 -9.91
N MET A 20 -3.19 20.05 -10.20
CA MET A 20 -4.21 19.24 -10.86
C MET A 20 -5.36 18.94 -9.88
N PRO A 21 -6.63 19.13 -10.31
CA PRO A 21 -7.78 18.63 -9.58
C PRO A 21 -7.69 17.12 -9.34
N LEU A 22 -8.30 16.63 -8.25
CA LEU A 22 -8.22 15.22 -7.85
C LEU A 22 -8.61 14.25 -8.99
N LEU A 23 -9.70 14.51 -9.69
CA LEU A 23 -10.21 13.61 -10.74
C LEU A 23 -9.30 13.63 -11.99
N GLU A 24 -8.70 14.76 -12.34
CA GLU A 24 -7.70 14.83 -13.40
C GLU A 24 -6.42 14.09 -13.02
N LEU A 25 -5.96 14.27 -11.77
CA LEU A 25 -4.82 13.53 -11.22
C LEU A 25 -5.07 12.01 -11.27
N ALA A 26 -6.29 11.57 -10.97
CA ALA A 26 -6.69 10.17 -11.06
C ALA A 26 -6.61 9.60 -12.49
N CYS A 27 -6.87 10.44 -13.50
CA CYS A 27 -6.83 10.04 -14.90
C CYS A 27 -5.42 9.86 -15.45
N GLU A 28 -4.41 10.53 -14.88
CA GLU A 28 -3.02 10.51 -15.38
C GLU A 28 -2.44 9.09 -15.55
N PRO A 29 -2.35 8.23 -14.50
CA PRO A 29 -1.84 6.87 -14.65
C PRO A 29 -2.76 6.00 -15.52
N CYS A 30 -4.07 6.27 -15.52
CA CYS A 30 -5.01 5.53 -16.35
C CYS A 30 -4.75 5.78 -17.84
N ALA A 31 -4.51 7.03 -18.22
CA ALA A 31 -4.19 7.41 -19.58
C ALA A 31 -2.87 6.77 -20.07
N GLU A 32 -1.90 6.57 -19.18
CA GLU A 32 -0.66 5.84 -19.50
C GLU A 32 -0.92 4.36 -19.79
N ILE A 33 -1.69 3.69 -18.94
CA ILE A 33 -2.10 2.28 -19.15
C ILE A 33 -2.86 2.15 -20.47
N LEU A 34 -3.86 3.00 -20.72
CA LEU A 34 -4.73 2.91 -21.88
C LEU A 34 -4.02 3.14 -23.24
N LYS A 35 -2.78 3.63 -23.26
CA LYS A 35 -2.00 3.77 -24.50
C LYS A 35 -1.54 2.43 -25.09
N ASN A 36 -1.23 1.46 -24.23
CA ASN A 36 -0.55 0.21 -24.63
C ASN A 36 -1.25 -1.07 -24.13
N SER A 37 -2.48 -0.95 -23.63
CA SER A 37 -3.21 -2.04 -22.99
C SER A 37 -4.53 -2.34 -23.71
N VAL A 38 -5.42 -3.09 -23.03
CA VAL A 38 -6.77 -3.43 -23.50
C VAL A 38 -7.52 -2.17 -23.95
N PRO A 39 -8.23 -2.20 -25.11
CA PRO A 39 -9.02 -1.07 -25.58
C PRO A 39 -10.03 -0.58 -24.53
N ARG A 40 -10.24 0.75 -24.45
CA ARG A 40 -11.20 1.39 -23.53
C ARG A 40 -12.58 0.72 -23.50
N LYS A 41 -13.10 0.35 -24.67
CA LYS A 41 -14.40 -0.30 -24.86
C LYS A 41 -14.49 -1.71 -24.25
N GLU A 42 -13.36 -2.33 -23.96
CA GLU A 42 -13.26 -3.68 -23.42
C GLU A 42 -13.05 -3.68 -21.90
N ILE A 43 -12.90 -2.52 -21.25
CA ILE A 43 -12.81 -2.41 -19.80
C ILE A 43 -14.23 -2.51 -19.23
N ASP A 44 -14.47 -3.59 -18.50
CA ASP A 44 -15.80 -3.91 -17.97
C ASP A 44 -16.07 -3.22 -16.62
N ALA A 45 -15.03 -2.96 -15.84
CA ALA A 45 -15.16 -2.39 -14.50
C ALA A 45 -14.13 -1.28 -14.22
N VAL A 46 -14.55 -0.25 -13.50
CA VAL A 46 -13.70 0.83 -13.00
C VAL A 46 -13.92 0.96 -11.49
N LEU A 47 -12.86 0.76 -10.71
CA LEU A 47 -12.90 0.90 -9.25
C LEU A 47 -11.96 2.03 -8.82
N PHE A 48 -12.55 3.06 -8.24
CA PHE A 48 -11.82 4.23 -7.76
C PHE A 48 -11.65 4.19 -6.24
N SER A 49 -10.42 4.29 -5.73
CA SER A 49 -10.14 4.36 -4.30
C SER A 49 -9.70 5.78 -3.90
N SER A 50 -10.42 6.37 -2.95
CA SER A 50 -10.12 7.71 -2.42
C SER A 50 -10.85 7.95 -1.11
N CYS A 51 -10.21 8.72 -0.22
CA CYS A 51 -10.81 9.23 1.02
C CYS A 51 -11.36 10.65 0.86
N ALA A 52 -11.27 11.26 -0.33
CA ALA A 52 -11.81 12.59 -0.60
C ALA A 52 -13.33 12.64 -0.47
N THR A 53 -13.95 13.81 -0.46
CA THR A 53 -15.43 13.92 -0.31
C THR A 53 -16.18 13.95 -1.64
N ASP A 54 -15.46 13.87 -2.76
CA ASP A 54 -16.01 13.93 -4.13
C ASP A 54 -17.00 12.79 -4.39
N GLN A 55 -18.27 13.18 -4.55
CA GLN A 55 -19.37 12.28 -4.87
C GLN A 55 -19.31 11.86 -6.34
N TYR A 56 -19.84 10.68 -6.65
CA TYR A 56 -19.99 10.19 -8.03
C TYR A 56 -18.67 10.09 -8.84
N SER A 57 -17.53 10.09 -8.14
CA SER A 57 -16.20 10.29 -8.72
C SER A 57 -15.74 9.16 -9.65
N SER A 58 -16.10 7.90 -9.39
CA SER A 58 -15.75 6.79 -10.30
C SER A 58 -16.44 6.93 -11.66
N THR A 59 -17.69 7.41 -11.68
CA THR A 59 -18.45 7.63 -12.92
C THR A 59 -17.90 8.82 -13.69
N ILE A 60 -17.61 9.92 -13.01
CA ILE A 60 -16.99 11.11 -13.64
C ILE A 60 -15.64 10.73 -14.26
N ILE A 61 -14.79 9.98 -13.54
CA ILE A 61 -13.51 9.51 -14.08
C ILE A 61 -13.71 8.58 -15.29
N SER A 62 -14.71 7.70 -15.24
CA SER A 62 -15.03 6.83 -16.39
C SER A 62 -15.38 7.65 -17.63
N GLU A 63 -16.18 8.70 -17.47
CA GLU A 63 -16.53 9.64 -18.55
C GLU A 63 -15.30 10.41 -19.06
N MET A 64 -14.48 10.97 -18.16
CA MET A 64 -13.25 11.69 -18.49
C MET A 64 -12.26 10.82 -19.29
N LEU A 65 -12.24 9.51 -19.03
CA LEU A 65 -11.40 8.54 -19.74
C LEU A 65 -12.04 7.99 -21.02
N GLY A 66 -13.28 8.38 -21.34
CA GLY A 66 -14.03 7.91 -22.50
C GLY A 66 -14.41 6.43 -22.41
N MET A 67 -14.77 5.97 -21.21
CA MET A 67 -15.15 4.58 -20.94
C MET A 67 -16.63 4.47 -20.53
N HIS A 68 -17.24 3.36 -20.89
CA HIS A 68 -18.60 3.00 -20.49
C HIS A 68 -18.61 1.61 -19.83
N PRO A 69 -17.99 1.47 -18.63
CA PRO A 69 -17.88 0.18 -17.96
C PRO A 69 -19.26 -0.31 -17.49
N LYS A 70 -19.41 -1.64 -17.37
CA LYS A 70 -20.58 -2.27 -16.76
C LYS A 70 -20.67 -1.96 -15.27
N VAL A 71 -19.53 -1.83 -14.60
CA VAL A 71 -19.42 -1.56 -13.16
C VAL A 71 -18.54 -0.33 -12.92
N SER A 72 -19.02 0.63 -12.14
CA SER A 72 -18.23 1.80 -11.73
C SER A 72 -18.58 2.21 -10.32
N HIS A 73 -17.68 1.97 -9.37
CA HIS A 73 -17.91 2.36 -7.97
C HIS A 73 -16.64 2.87 -7.29
N ARG A 74 -16.86 3.68 -6.26
CA ARG A 74 -15.83 4.20 -5.38
C ARG A 74 -15.73 3.35 -4.11
N ILE A 75 -14.51 3.11 -3.65
CA ILE A 75 -14.20 2.37 -2.42
C ILE A 75 -13.43 3.28 -1.46
N ASP A 76 -13.89 3.32 -0.20
CA ASP A 76 -13.21 3.98 0.91
C ASP A 76 -13.07 3.01 2.08
N ASN A 77 -11.82 2.75 2.46
CA ASN A 77 -11.41 2.08 3.67
C ASN A 77 -10.13 2.76 4.21
N LEU A 78 -10.10 4.10 4.20
CA LEU A 78 -8.94 4.90 4.60
C LEU A 78 -7.69 4.51 3.81
N CYS A 79 -6.55 4.39 4.49
CA CYS A 79 -5.28 4.04 3.88
C CYS A 79 -5.26 2.62 3.23
N ASN A 80 -6.27 1.78 3.53
CA ASN A 80 -6.45 0.44 2.96
C ASN A 80 -7.35 0.44 1.69
N SER A 81 -7.84 1.59 1.24
CA SER A 81 -8.82 1.68 0.14
C SER A 81 -8.31 1.05 -1.16
N GLY A 82 -7.03 1.28 -1.50
CA GLY A 82 -6.46 0.83 -2.76
C GLY A 82 -6.39 -0.69 -2.90
N THR A 83 -5.89 -1.39 -1.87
CA THR A 83 -5.85 -2.86 -1.86
C THR A 83 -7.25 -3.49 -1.75
N ASN A 84 -8.20 -2.83 -1.08
CA ASN A 84 -9.61 -3.25 -1.09
C ASN A 84 -10.23 -3.15 -2.49
N ALA A 85 -9.86 -2.11 -3.26
CA ALA A 85 -10.28 -1.99 -4.65
C ALA A 85 -9.66 -3.08 -5.53
N VAL A 86 -8.38 -3.41 -5.34
CA VAL A 86 -7.73 -4.54 -6.03
C VAL A 86 -8.39 -5.87 -5.66
N ALA A 87 -8.68 -6.12 -4.38
CA ALA A 87 -9.37 -7.33 -3.94
C ALA A 87 -10.79 -7.43 -4.50
N SER A 88 -11.50 -6.30 -4.60
CA SER A 88 -12.83 -6.24 -5.21
C SER A 88 -12.79 -6.56 -6.70
N ALA A 89 -11.84 -5.97 -7.45
CA ALA A 89 -11.62 -6.30 -8.86
C ALA A 89 -11.23 -7.76 -9.06
N PHE A 90 -10.34 -8.29 -8.21
CA PHE A 90 -10.01 -9.71 -8.20
C PHE A 90 -11.26 -10.55 -8.05
N ALA A 91 -12.12 -10.29 -7.06
CA ALA A 91 -13.33 -11.07 -6.83
C ALA A 91 -14.32 -10.99 -8.01
N MET A 92 -14.50 -9.81 -8.61
CA MET A 92 -15.36 -9.64 -9.78
C MET A 92 -14.87 -10.44 -10.99
N ILE A 93 -13.56 -10.41 -11.27
CA ILE A 93 -12.99 -11.19 -12.38
C ILE A 93 -12.99 -12.68 -12.04
N ALA A 94 -12.57 -13.06 -10.84
CA ALA A 94 -12.49 -14.44 -10.40
C ALA A 94 -13.85 -15.18 -10.45
N SER A 95 -14.94 -14.45 -10.20
CA SER A 95 -16.32 -14.95 -10.19
C SER A 95 -17.02 -14.99 -11.54
N GLY A 96 -16.52 -14.29 -12.57
CA GLY A 96 -17.20 -14.23 -13.87
C GLY A 96 -17.95 -12.93 -14.17
N LEU A 97 -18.04 -11.99 -13.22
CA LEU A 97 -18.82 -10.76 -13.38
C LEU A 97 -18.23 -9.78 -14.42
N CYS A 98 -16.91 -9.81 -14.61
CA CYS A 98 -16.21 -9.05 -15.65
C CYS A 98 -14.93 -9.75 -16.10
N ASP A 99 -14.35 -9.37 -17.24
CA ASP A 99 -13.08 -9.92 -17.74
C ASP A 99 -11.90 -8.97 -17.55
N SER A 100 -12.17 -7.68 -17.34
CA SER A 100 -11.13 -6.70 -17.07
C SER A 100 -11.63 -5.56 -16.19
N ALA A 101 -10.79 -5.16 -15.24
CA ALA A 101 -11.09 -4.13 -14.27
C ALA A 101 -9.91 -3.16 -14.15
N LEU A 102 -10.17 -1.88 -14.40
CA LEU A 102 -9.24 -0.80 -14.11
C LEU A 102 -9.43 -0.38 -12.65
N VAL A 103 -8.40 -0.59 -11.83
CA VAL A 103 -8.36 -0.13 -10.44
C VAL A 103 -7.45 1.07 -10.37
N LEU A 104 -7.95 2.16 -9.81
CA LEU A 104 -7.20 3.40 -9.68
C LEU A 104 -7.42 4.01 -8.31
N GLY A 105 -6.41 4.68 -7.79
CA GLY A 105 -6.52 5.50 -6.60
C GLY A 105 -5.93 6.88 -6.85
N ALA A 106 -6.55 7.90 -6.25
CA ALA A 106 -6.02 9.25 -6.23
C ALA A 106 -6.32 9.91 -4.90
N GLU A 107 -5.40 10.76 -4.44
CA GLU A 107 -5.57 11.51 -3.21
C GLU A 107 -4.87 12.86 -3.29
N LYS A 108 -5.40 13.82 -2.52
CA LYS A 108 -4.77 15.12 -2.26
C LYS A 108 -4.19 15.17 -0.84
N ALA A 109 -3.15 15.99 -0.66
CA ALA A 109 -2.42 16.12 0.60
C ALA A 109 -3.29 16.58 1.78
N ASP A 110 -4.36 17.32 1.49
CA ASP A 110 -5.34 17.83 2.46
C ASP A 110 -6.54 16.89 2.69
N SER A 111 -6.49 15.67 2.14
CA SER A 111 -7.56 14.67 2.26
C SER A 111 -8.03 14.49 3.71
N PRO A 112 -9.35 14.39 3.96
CA PRO A 112 -9.89 14.17 5.30
C PRO A 112 -9.47 12.81 5.87
N GLY A 113 -9.10 11.83 5.01
CA GLY A 113 -8.59 10.53 5.43
C GLY A 113 -7.27 10.58 6.23
N ASN A 114 -6.58 11.73 6.23
CA ASN A 114 -5.39 11.95 7.07
C ASN A 114 -5.72 12.11 8.57
N LYS A 115 -7.00 12.24 8.93
CA LYS A 115 -7.48 12.44 10.30
C LYS A 115 -8.52 11.39 10.66
N LEU A 116 -8.46 10.86 11.88
CA LEU A 116 -9.33 9.74 12.29
C LEU A 116 -10.66 10.18 12.92
N LEU A 117 -11.33 11.17 12.34
CA LEU A 117 -12.38 11.99 12.98
C LEU A 117 -13.54 11.20 13.64
N TRP A 118 -13.87 10.01 13.15
CA TRP A 118 -14.97 9.18 13.68
C TRP A 118 -14.69 8.59 15.07
N ASP A 119 -13.42 8.36 15.42
CA ASP A 119 -13.09 7.66 16.66
C ASP A 119 -13.08 8.64 17.84
N ILE A 120 -14.23 8.91 18.44
CA ILE A 120 -14.33 9.86 19.57
C ILE A 120 -13.72 9.35 20.88
N THR A 121 -13.43 8.05 20.98
CA THR A 121 -12.91 7.41 22.21
C THR A 121 -11.54 7.96 22.65
N ARG A 122 -10.88 8.68 21.75
CA ARG A 122 -9.53 9.24 21.91
C ARG A 122 -9.52 10.74 22.24
N GLY A 123 -10.68 11.38 22.41
CA GLY A 123 -10.77 12.82 22.63
C GLY A 123 -10.03 13.62 21.54
N SER A 124 -9.12 14.50 21.95
CA SER A 124 -8.39 15.39 21.03
C SER A 124 -7.24 14.73 20.25
N PHE A 125 -6.96 13.43 20.42
CA PHE A 125 -5.85 12.72 19.75
C PHE A 125 -6.17 12.33 18.30
N ILE A 126 -6.41 13.38 17.53
CA ILE A 126 -6.58 13.58 16.09
C ILE A 126 -5.86 12.67 15.10
N PHE A 127 -4.57 12.56 15.31
CA PHE A 127 -3.61 12.22 14.28
C PHE A 127 -3.04 10.83 14.48
N PRO A 128 -2.78 10.06 13.40
CA PRO A 128 -2.28 8.70 13.50
C PRO A 128 -0.96 8.53 14.26
N VAL A 129 -0.15 9.60 14.35
CA VAL A 129 1.16 9.59 15.05
C VAL A 129 1.04 9.21 16.53
N HIS A 130 -0.09 9.50 17.18
CA HIS A 130 -0.32 9.11 18.57
C HIS A 130 -0.42 7.59 18.75
N TRP A 131 -0.98 6.88 17.77
CA TRP A 131 -1.03 5.42 17.78
C TRP A 131 0.32 4.79 17.53
N ALA A 132 1.08 5.35 16.58
CA ALA A 132 2.45 4.93 16.35
C ALA A 132 3.30 5.06 17.63
N ALA A 133 3.13 6.15 18.37
CA ALA A 133 3.80 6.33 19.66
C ALA A 133 3.38 5.27 20.70
N ILE A 134 2.10 4.92 20.79
CA ILE A 134 1.60 3.89 21.70
C ILE A 134 2.17 2.51 21.33
N PHE A 135 2.09 2.13 20.05
CA PHE A 135 2.65 0.87 19.55
C PHE A 135 4.16 0.79 19.78
N ALA A 136 4.88 1.88 19.50
CA ALA A 136 6.32 1.95 19.74
C ALA A 136 6.64 1.74 21.22
N LYS A 137 6.03 2.51 22.13
CA LYS A 137 6.28 2.36 23.57
C LYS A 137 5.94 0.96 24.07
N ALA A 138 4.84 0.36 23.61
CA ALA A 138 4.46 -0.98 24.02
C ALA A 138 5.51 -2.02 23.57
N HIS A 139 5.95 -1.95 22.31
CA HIS A 139 6.94 -2.88 21.77
C HIS A 139 8.33 -2.66 22.39
N MET A 140 8.76 -1.41 22.56
CA MET A 140 10.01 -1.06 23.27
C MET A 140 10.02 -1.59 24.71
N ARG A 141 8.93 -1.40 25.46
CA ARG A 141 8.82 -1.87 26.85
C ARG A 141 8.87 -3.39 26.96
N LYS A 142 8.23 -4.10 26.03
CA LYS A 142 8.09 -5.56 26.08
C LYS A 142 9.30 -6.30 25.50
N TYR A 143 9.87 -5.80 24.41
CA TYR A 143 10.89 -6.51 23.62
C TYR A 143 12.22 -5.75 23.47
N GLY A 144 12.33 -4.52 23.98
CA GLY A 144 13.57 -3.76 23.93
C GLY A 144 13.93 -3.19 22.56
N THR A 145 12.95 -3.06 21.64
CA THR A 145 13.16 -2.31 20.40
C THR A 145 13.69 -0.91 20.69
N THR A 146 14.60 -0.44 19.85
CA THR A 146 15.28 0.84 20.04
C THR A 146 14.81 1.87 19.02
N GLU A 147 14.92 3.15 19.38
CA GLU A 147 14.71 4.24 18.43
C GLU A 147 15.69 4.17 17.25
N GLU A 148 16.90 3.63 17.45
CA GLU A 148 17.88 3.43 16.39
C GLU A 148 17.40 2.42 15.35
N GLN A 149 16.83 1.30 15.80
CA GLN A 149 16.24 0.29 14.90
C GLN A 149 15.05 0.85 14.12
N MET A 150 14.20 1.66 14.76
CA MET A 150 13.15 2.40 14.06
C MET A 150 13.75 3.37 13.03
N ALA A 151 14.79 4.12 13.39
CA ALA A 151 15.41 5.09 12.50
C ALA A 151 16.06 4.43 11.26
N LYS A 152 16.58 3.20 11.40
CA LYS A 152 17.11 2.41 10.27
C LYS A 152 16.04 2.12 9.20
N VAL A 153 14.76 1.95 9.59
CA VAL A 153 13.65 1.83 8.62
C VAL A 153 13.57 3.07 7.75
N SER A 154 13.60 4.26 8.37
CA SER A 154 13.56 5.54 7.66
C SER A 154 14.75 5.70 6.71
N VAL A 155 15.97 5.42 7.18
CA VAL A 155 17.20 5.46 6.35
C VAL A 155 17.07 4.54 5.13
N LYS A 156 16.65 3.29 5.32
CA LYS A 156 16.42 2.32 4.23
C LYS A 156 15.41 2.85 3.22
N ASN A 157 14.28 3.36 3.69
CA ASN A 157 13.18 3.77 2.82
C ASN A 157 13.50 5.06 2.05
N HIS A 158 14.20 6.03 2.65
CA HIS A 158 14.72 7.20 1.94
C HIS A 158 15.81 6.85 0.92
N LYS A 159 16.68 5.87 1.22
CA LYS A 159 17.67 5.36 0.26
C LYS A 159 17.00 4.70 -0.95
N ASN A 160 15.96 3.92 -0.72
CA ASN A 160 15.18 3.29 -1.78
C ASN A 160 14.40 4.34 -2.60
N SER A 161 13.79 5.34 -1.94
CA SER A 161 13.04 6.40 -2.62
C SER A 161 13.90 7.30 -3.50
N ALA A 162 15.20 7.47 -3.18
CA ALA A 162 16.14 8.19 -4.04
C ALA A 162 16.28 7.57 -5.46
N LYS A 163 15.99 6.28 -5.60
CA LYS A 163 15.97 5.56 -6.89
C LYS A 163 14.61 5.64 -7.60
N ASN A 164 13.59 6.19 -6.94
CA ASN A 164 12.23 6.25 -7.41
C ASN A 164 11.90 7.62 -8.05
N PRO A 165 11.68 7.70 -9.37
CA PRO A 165 11.31 8.96 -10.01
C PRO A 165 9.92 9.46 -9.61
N GLN A 166 9.02 8.60 -9.13
CA GLN A 166 7.70 8.96 -8.64
C GLN A 166 7.68 9.43 -7.17
N ALA A 167 8.71 9.15 -6.38
CA ALA A 167 8.73 9.49 -4.96
C ALA A 167 8.74 11.00 -4.69
N LEU A 168 8.04 11.40 -3.62
CA LEU A 168 8.05 12.77 -3.08
C LEU A 168 9.44 13.17 -2.60
N PHE A 169 10.12 12.28 -1.86
CA PHE A 169 11.46 12.52 -1.35
C PHE A 169 12.48 11.73 -2.15
N LYS A 170 13.39 12.44 -2.80
CA LYS A 170 14.46 11.86 -3.64
C LYS A 170 15.85 12.04 -3.03
N LYS A 171 15.91 12.15 -1.70
CA LYS A 171 17.13 12.35 -0.94
C LYS A 171 17.25 11.26 0.10
N GLU A 172 18.45 10.71 0.21
CA GLU A 172 18.82 9.85 1.32
C GLU A 172 18.86 10.66 2.62
N VAL A 173 18.64 10.00 3.74
CA VAL A 173 18.82 10.56 5.09
C VAL A 173 19.77 9.66 5.86
N THR A 174 20.56 10.26 6.74
CA THR A 174 21.47 9.55 7.64
C THR A 174 20.77 9.18 8.93
N LEU A 175 21.28 8.13 9.62
CA LEU A 175 20.79 7.73 10.93
C LEU A 175 20.81 8.90 11.93
N LYS A 176 21.87 9.71 11.89
CA LYS A 176 22.02 10.91 12.74
C LYS A 176 20.93 11.95 12.47
N GLU A 177 20.56 12.18 11.21
CA GLU A 177 19.48 13.11 10.86
C GLU A 177 18.13 12.62 11.37
N VAL A 178 17.83 11.32 11.22
CA VAL A 178 16.58 10.73 11.72
C VAL A 178 16.50 10.85 13.24
N MET A 179 17.56 10.45 13.95
CA MET A 179 17.64 10.48 15.41
C MET A 179 17.53 11.90 16.00
N ASN A 180 18.04 12.91 15.30
CA ASN A 180 17.99 14.31 15.74
C ASN A 180 16.79 15.10 15.18
N SER A 181 15.91 14.46 14.39
CA SER A 181 14.74 15.14 13.83
C SER A 181 13.71 15.48 14.90
N LYS A 182 12.86 16.48 14.62
CA LYS A 182 11.87 17.01 15.56
C LYS A 182 11.00 15.89 16.13
N LYS A 183 10.91 15.78 17.46
CA LYS A 183 9.95 14.87 18.12
C LYS A 183 8.52 15.35 17.87
N ILE A 184 7.65 14.46 17.40
CA ILE A 184 6.24 14.76 17.09
C ILE A 184 5.33 14.21 18.19
N ALA A 185 5.50 12.93 18.53
CA ALA A 185 4.86 12.29 19.68
C ALA A 185 5.81 11.23 20.20
N GLU A 186 6.43 11.47 21.35
CA GLU A 186 7.48 10.60 21.89
C GLU A 186 7.08 9.11 21.83
N PRO A 187 7.91 8.20 21.28
CA PRO A 187 9.28 8.40 20.75
C PRO A 187 9.37 8.76 19.25
N ILE A 188 8.23 8.94 18.59
CA ILE A 188 8.14 9.18 17.14
C ILE A 188 8.66 10.58 16.79
N LYS A 189 9.62 10.63 15.86
CA LYS A 189 10.23 11.85 15.32
C LYS A 189 9.70 12.14 13.92
N LEU A 190 10.01 13.32 13.38
CA LEU A 190 9.48 13.76 12.09
C LEU A 190 9.86 12.81 10.96
N LEU A 191 11.10 12.31 10.95
CA LEU A 191 11.57 11.36 9.94
C LEU A 191 11.16 9.91 10.24
N ASP A 192 10.44 9.66 11.34
CA ASP A 192 9.74 8.39 11.56
C ASP A 192 8.36 8.37 10.90
N CYS A 193 7.87 9.51 10.40
CA CYS A 193 6.53 9.70 9.86
C CYS A 193 6.53 9.74 8.34
N SER A 194 5.48 9.17 7.73
CA SER A 194 5.12 9.49 6.36
C SER A 194 4.59 10.92 6.21
N ALA A 195 4.62 11.44 4.97
CA ALA A 195 4.13 12.78 4.64
C ALA A 195 2.88 12.69 3.76
N PRO A 196 1.78 13.39 4.11
CA PRO A 196 0.65 13.57 3.22
C PRO A 196 1.11 14.21 1.91
N CYS A 197 0.59 13.72 0.80
CA CYS A 197 0.92 14.24 -0.52
C CYS A 197 -0.19 13.96 -1.52
N ASP A 198 -0.11 14.64 -2.64
CA ASP A 198 -0.89 14.35 -3.82
C ASP A 198 -0.26 13.19 -4.58
N GLY A 199 -1.10 12.33 -5.14
CA GLY A 199 -0.64 11.26 -6.01
C GLY A 199 -1.79 10.43 -6.56
N ALA A 200 -1.52 9.72 -7.64
CA ALA A 200 -2.41 8.73 -8.22
C ALA A 200 -1.63 7.51 -8.70
N SER A 201 -2.31 6.36 -8.72
CA SER A 201 -1.78 5.11 -9.25
C SER A 201 -2.91 4.28 -9.82
N ALA A 202 -2.62 3.49 -10.85
CA ALA A 202 -3.59 2.61 -11.46
C ALA A 202 -2.97 1.26 -11.83
N VAL A 203 -3.79 0.21 -11.83
CA VAL A 203 -3.47 -1.14 -12.29
C VAL A 203 -4.65 -1.69 -13.10
N LEU A 204 -4.34 -2.41 -14.18
CA LEU A 204 -5.34 -3.11 -14.99
C LEU A 204 -5.28 -4.61 -14.69
N LEU A 205 -6.35 -5.12 -14.08
CA LEU A 205 -6.54 -6.54 -13.85
C LEU A 205 -7.32 -7.16 -15.01
N VAL A 206 -6.96 -8.37 -15.40
CA VAL A 206 -7.60 -9.13 -16.48
C VAL A 206 -7.78 -10.59 -16.11
N SER A 207 -8.77 -11.23 -16.73
CA SER A 207 -8.99 -12.68 -16.62
C SER A 207 -7.85 -13.47 -17.25
N GLU A 208 -7.70 -14.73 -16.84
CA GLU A 208 -6.74 -15.67 -17.42
C GLU A 208 -6.80 -15.74 -18.95
N GLU A 209 -8.00 -15.73 -19.53
CA GLU A 209 -8.19 -15.74 -20.99
C GLU A 209 -7.57 -14.51 -21.66
N LYS A 210 -7.79 -13.31 -21.11
CA LYS A 210 -7.17 -12.08 -21.61
C LYS A 210 -5.66 -12.03 -21.34
N ALA A 211 -5.18 -12.71 -20.29
CA ALA A 211 -3.77 -12.73 -19.92
C ALA A 211 -2.89 -13.61 -20.83
N LYS A 212 -3.46 -14.57 -21.58
CA LYS A 212 -2.71 -15.51 -22.43
C LYS A 212 -1.80 -14.84 -23.47
N ASN A 213 -2.18 -13.66 -23.95
CA ASN A 213 -1.45 -12.92 -24.97
C ASN A 213 -0.52 -11.83 -24.40
N LEU A 214 -0.36 -11.78 -23.07
CA LEU A 214 0.49 -10.78 -22.42
C LEU A 214 1.89 -11.33 -22.19
N ASP A 215 2.88 -10.46 -22.39
CA ASP A 215 4.26 -10.73 -22.00
C ASP A 215 4.41 -10.52 -20.48
N ASN A 216 4.68 -11.61 -19.75
CA ASN A 216 4.91 -11.65 -18.30
C ASN A 216 3.74 -11.11 -17.44
N PRO A 217 2.55 -11.74 -17.49
CA PRO A 217 1.44 -11.37 -16.63
C PRO A 217 1.76 -11.68 -15.16
N VAL A 218 1.52 -10.73 -14.26
CA VAL A 218 1.72 -10.94 -12.82
C VAL A 218 0.44 -11.49 -12.20
N TRP A 219 0.50 -12.67 -11.62
CA TRP A 219 -0.66 -13.37 -11.07
C TRP A 219 -0.92 -12.98 -9.63
N ILE A 220 -2.19 -12.73 -9.27
CA ILE A 220 -2.60 -12.65 -7.87
C ILE A 220 -2.88 -14.08 -7.37
N ASN A 221 -1.99 -14.58 -6.52
CA ASN A 221 -2.02 -15.96 -6.03
C ASN A 221 -2.79 -16.09 -4.70
N GLY A 222 -2.82 -15.04 -3.89
CA GLY A 222 -3.55 -15.06 -2.62
C GLY A 222 -3.96 -13.67 -2.18
N ILE A 223 -5.13 -13.58 -1.55
CA ILE A 223 -5.65 -12.38 -0.93
C ILE A 223 -6.16 -12.77 0.46
N GLY A 224 -5.80 -11.97 1.45
CA GLY A 224 -6.39 -12.05 2.78
C GLY A 224 -6.80 -10.66 3.25
N GLN A 225 -8.00 -10.57 3.82
CA GLN A 225 -8.52 -9.35 4.40
C GLN A 225 -9.04 -9.63 5.81
N GLN A 226 -8.85 -8.68 6.71
CA GLN A 226 -9.40 -8.74 8.04
C GLN A 226 -9.79 -7.34 8.49
N THR A 227 -11.00 -7.20 9.02
CA THR A 227 -11.46 -6.01 9.73
C THR A 227 -11.78 -6.42 11.18
N ASN A 228 -11.18 -5.73 12.15
CA ASN A 228 -11.42 -5.97 13.56
C ASN A 228 -12.46 -4.99 14.13
N SER A 229 -12.26 -3.69 13.90
CA SER A 229 -13.15 -2.64 14.43
C SER A 229 -12.92 -1.30 13.71
N ALA A 230 -13.67 -0.27 14.11
CA ALA A 230 -13.44 1.11 13.69
C ALA A 230 -12.72 1.97 14.75
N SER A 231 -12.92 1.69 16.04
CA SER A 231 -12.29 2.43 17.14
C SER A 231 -11.04 1.72 17.64
N PHE A 232 -10.02 2.49 18.01
CA PHE A 232 -8.77 1.94 18.53
C PHE A 232 -8.99 1.08 19.78
N ALA A 233 -9.87 1.52 20.69
CA ALA A 233 -10.19 0.80 21.92
C ALA A 233 -10.68 -0.64 21.69
N ASN A 234 -11.22 -0.93 20.49
CA ASN A 234 -11.69 -2.27 20.11
C ASN A 234 -10.84 -2.90 19.00
N ALA A 235 -9.84 -2.20 18.46
CA ALA A 235 -9.06 -2.67 17.31
C ALA A 235 -8.03 -3.72 17.71
N THR A 236 -7.51 -3.60 18.93
CA THR A 236 -6.50 -4.51 19.47
C THR A 236 -6.58 -4.61 20.99
N ASN A 237 -6.27 -5.81 21.51
CA ASN A 237 -6.02 -6.06 22.92
C ASN A 237 -4.52 -6.21 23.23
N ASP A 238 -3.66 -6.25 22.21
CA ASP A 238 -2.21 -6.32 22.33
C ASP A 238 -1.58 -5.21 21.48
N LEU A 239 -1.03 -4.22 22.17
CA LEU A 239 -0.39 -3.05 21.55
C LEU A 239 1.00 -3.36 20.98
N THR A 240 1.42 -4.62 20.98
CA THR A 240 2.68 -5.02 20.36
C THR A 240 2.50 -5.69 19.01
N THR A 241 1.28 -5.74 18.47
CA THR A 241 0.95 -6.40 17.19
C THR A 241 -0.24 -5.73 16.51
N ILE A 242 -0.34 -5.91 15.20
CA ILE A 242 -1.51 -5.59 14.40
C ILE A 242 -2.24 -6.90 14.06
N GLU A 243 -3.18 -7.30 14.91
CA GLU A 243 -3.89 -8.57 14.78
C GLU A 243 -4.62 -8.72 13.43
N ALA A 244 -5.14 -7.61 12.87
CA ALA A 244 -5.74 -7.62 11.54
C ALA A 244 -4.73 -8.04 10.46
N ALA A 245 -3.49 -7.55 10.54
CA ALA A 245 -2.42 -7.89 9.59
C ALA A 245 -2.06 -9.37 9.69
N LYS A 246 -1.93 -9.92 10.91
CA LYS A 246 -1.63 -11.34 11.13
C LYS A 246 -2.67 -12.27 10.51
N ARG A 247 -3.95 -11.96 10.72
CA ARG A 247 -5.06 -12.76 10.16
C ARG A 247 -5.13 -12.64 8.65
N ALA A 248 -5.01 -11.41 8.12
CA ALA A 248 -4.96 -11.18 6.69
C ALA A 248 -3.78 -11.93 6.03
N ALA A 249 -2.60 -11.91 6.65
CA ALA A 249 -1.44 -12.64 6.18
C ALA A 249 -1.69 -14.15 6.13
N ARG A 250 -2.24 -14.72 7.22
CA ARG A 250 -2.60 -16.14 7.27
C ARG A 250 -3.52 -16.51 6.11
N TYR A 251 -4.60 -15.77 5.88
CA TYR A 251 -5.53 -16.04 4.78
C TYR A 251 -4.87 -15.93 3.40
N ALA A 252 -4.00 -14.94 3.19
CA ALA A 252 -3.27 -14.79 1.94
C ALA A 252 -2.29 -15.95 1.69
N PHE A 253 -1.53 -16.37 2.72
CA PHE A 253 -0.60 -17.50 2.64
C PHE A 253 -1.34 -18.83 2.42
N GLU A 254 -2.46 -19.05 3.11
CA GLU A 254 -3.32 -20.22 2.92
C GLU A 254 -3.86 -20.29 1.48
N MET A 255 -4.39 -19.18 0.96
CA MET A 255 -4.95 -19.10 -0.39
C MET A 255 -3.89 -19.31 -1.48
N SER A 256 -2.70 -18.74 -1.31
CA SER A 256 -1.60 -18.85 -2.26
C SER A 256 -0.78 -20.13 -2.11
N GLN A 257 -1.00 -20.91 -1.05
CA GLN A 257 -0.22 -22.10 -0.71
C GLN A 257 1.29 -21.83 -0.64
N THR A 258 1.68 -20.62 -0.24
CA THR A 258 3.09 -20.23 -0.04
C THR A 258 3.38 -19.97 1.44
N LYS A 259 4.61 -19.56 1.74
CA LYS A 259 5.07 -19.26 3.10
C LYS A 259 5.92 -17.99 3.15
N PRO A 260 6.07 -17.33 4.31
CA PRO A 260 6.84 -16.09 4.44
C PRO A 260 8.27 -16.19 3.88
N SER A 261 8.94 -17.33 4.10
CA SER A 261 10.30 -17.61 3.58
C SER A 261 10.42 -17.77 2.07
N LYS A 262 9.32 -17.62 1.32
CA LYS A 262 9.29 -17.64 -0.15
C LYS A 262 9.03 -16.26 -0.75
N ILE A 263 8.84 -15.23 0.06
CA ILE A 263 8.64 -13.87 -0.44
C ILE A 263 10.01 -13.25 -0.78
N ASP A 264 10.17 -12.81 -2.03
CA ASP A 264 11.41 -12.19 -2.50
C ASP A 264 11.36 -10.65 -2.36
N VAL A 265 10.17 -10.07 -2.52
CA VAL A 265 9.93 -8.63 -2.46
C VAL A 265 8.65 -8.34 -1.70
N ALA A 266 8.65 -7.32 -0.83
CA ALA A 266 7.46 -6.91 -0.11
C ALA A 266 7.30 -5.40 -0.07
N GLU A 267 6.06 -4.94 -0.28
CA GLU A 267 5.63 -3.57 -0.02
C GLU A 267 4.76 -3.56 1.25
N LEU A 268 5.30 -3.03 2.34
CA LEU A 268 4.70 -2.99 3.66
C LEU A 268 4.13 -1.60 3.97
N HIS A 269 3.14 -1.54 4.86
CA HIS A 269 2.50 -0.30 5.28
C HIS A 269 3.31 0.42 6.37
N ASP A 270 4.41 1.05 5.97
CA ASP A 270 5.34 1.78 6.84
C ASP A 270 4.92 3.25 7.07
N ALA A 271 3.63 3.55 7.27
CA ALA A 271 3.20 4.94 7.51
C ALA A 271 3.92 5.60 8.70
N PHE A 272 4.41 4.77 9.63
CA PHE A 272 5.40 5.08 10.65
C PHE A 272 6.42 3.96 10.76
N THR A 273 7.67 4.27 11.16
CA THR A 273 8.77 3.29 11.22
C THR A 273 8.46 2.06 12.07
N ILE A 274 7.76 2.25 13.19
CA ILE A 274 7.30 1.15 14.05
C ILE A 274 6.36 0.17 13.33
N LEU A 275 5.54 0.63 12.37
CA LEU A 275 4.62 -0.26 11.66
C LEU A 275 5.35 -1.22 10.73
N GLU A 276 6.49 -0.83 10.16
CA GLU A 276 7.32 -1.76 9.38
C GLU A 276 7.95 -2.83 10.28
N ILE A 277 8.43 -2.44 11.47
CA ILE A 277 8.94 -3.37 12.49
C ILE A 277 7.87 -4.39 12.90
N LEU A 278 6.64 -3.93 13.18
CA LEU A 278 5.53 -4.81 13.53
C LEU A 278 5.17 -5.73 12.36
N ALA A 279 5.15 -5.21 11.13
CA ALA A 279 4.83 -5.99 9.93
C ALA A 279 5.83 -7.13 9.70
N TYR A 280 7.12 -6.97 10.00
CA TYR A 280 8.08 -8.08 9.92
C TYR A 280 7.66 -9.28 10.77
N GLU A 281 7.17 -9.01 11.98
CA GLU A 281 6.76 -10.03 12.93
C GLU A 281 5.38 -10.60 12.58
N ASP A 282 4.44 -9.71 12.27
CA ASP A 282 3.04 -10.05 12.06
C ASP A 282 2.81 -10.80 10.73
N LEU A 283 3.70 -10.62 9.75
CA LEU A 283 3.72 -11.39 8.50
C LEU A 283 4.56 -12.67 8.57
N GLY A 284 5.25 -12.91 9.69
CA GLY A 284 6.09 -14.09 9.90
C GLY A 284 7.45 -14.06 9.21
N PHE A 285 7.98 -12.87 8.89
CA PHE A 285 9.37 -12.71 8.43
C PHE A 285 10.38 -12.75 9.59
N ALA A 286 9.94 -12.34 10.78
CA ALA A 286 10.71 -12.42 12.01
C ALA A 286 9.87 -13.02 13.14
N GLU A 287 10.52 -13.60 14.14
CA GLU A 287 9.85 -13.97 15.39
C GLU A 287 9.36 -12.73 16.15
N LYS A 288 8.37 -12.89 17.04
CA LYS A 288 7.82 -11.78 17.83
C LYS A 288 8.91 -11.13 18.70
N GLY A 289 9.02 -9.81 18.63
CA GLY A 289 10.10 -9.03 19.25
C GLY A 289 11.40 -8.98 18.46
N GLY A 290 11.53 -9.76 17.38
CA GLY A 290 12.70 -9.79 16.50
C GLY A 290 12.70 -8.69 15.42
N GLY A 291 11.59 -7.98 15.21
CA GLY A 291 11.44 -7.04 14.09
C GLY A 291 12.46 -5.90 14.08
N GLY A 292 12.84 -5.40 15.27
CA GLY A 292 13.87 -4.36 15.37
C GLY A 292 15.24 -4.81 14.84
N LYS A 293 15.61 -6.08 15.02
CA LYS A 293 16.87 -6.64 14.46
C LYS A 293 16.70 -6.99 12.98
N PHE A 294 15.50 -7.39 12.59
CA PHE A 294 15.18 -7.78 11.22
C PHE A 294 15.35 -6.64 10.23
N VAL A 295 15.31 -5.36 10.63
CA VAL A 295 15.51 -4.22 9.71
C VAL A 295 16.79 -4.29 8.85
N ASP A 296 17.86 -4.90 9.38
CA ASP A 296 19.16 -5.02 8.72
C ASP A 296 19.29 -6.28 7.84
N GLN A 297 18.23 -7.08 7.72
CA GLN A 297 18.18 -8.25 6.84
C GLN A 297 18.37 -7.89 5.36
N GLN A 298 18.77 -8.87 4.55
CA GLN A 298 19.01 -8.70 3.11
C GLN A 298 18.36 -9.78 2.24
N GLU A 299 17.58 -10.68 2.83
CA GLU A 299 16.97 -11.81 2.13
C GLU A 299 15.72 -11.39 1.35
N ILE A 300 14.93 -10.47 1.91
CA ILE A 300 13.70 -9.95 1.31
C ILE A 300 13.91 -8.49 0.93
N ALA A 301 13.60 -8.13 -0.30
CA ALA A 301 13.59 -6.71 -0.69
C ALA A 301 12.35 -6.01 -0.09
N ILE A 302 12.53 -5.34 1.04
CA ILE A 302 11.44 -4.60 1.69
C ILE A 302 11.38 -3.15 1.19
N ASN A 303 10.20 -2.76 0.72
CA ASN A 303 9.87 -1.41 0.29
C ASN A 303 10.85 -0.86 -0.77
N PRO A 304 11.10 -1.59 -1.88
CA PRO A 304 12.07 -1.17 -2.90
C PRO A 304 11.72 0.17 -3.56
N ARG A 305 10.44 0.58 -3.58
CA ARG A 305 10.07 1.94 -4.04
C ARG A 305 10.46 3.05 -3.09
N GLY A 306 10.79 2.71 -1.84
CA GLY A 306 11.01 3.64 -0.75
C GLY A 306 9.92 3.69 0.29
N GLY A 307 8.98 2.74 0.27
CA GLY A 307 7.87 2.67 1.22
C GLY A 307 7.00 3.92 1.20
N ILE A 308 6.15 4.06 2.20
CA ILE A 308 5.30 5.22 2.43
C ILE A 308 6.16 6.38 2.99
N ILE A 309 7.13 6.11 3.86
CA ILE A 309 8.01 7.15 4.45
C ILE A 309 8.79 7.90 3.36
N GLY A 310 9.49 7.17 2.48
CA GLY A 310 10.32 7.78 1.45
C GLY A 310 9.52 8.30 0.25
N CYS A 311 8.38 7.69 -0.09
CA CYS A 311 7.61 8.11 -1.26
C CYS A 311 6.57 9.18 -0.98
N GLY A 312 6.03 9.29 0.23
CA GLY A 312 4.81 10.05 0.53
C GLY A 312 3.57 9.16 0.60
N HIS A 313 2.51 9.68 1.22
CA HIS A 313 1.31 8.94 1.59
C HIS A 313 0.02 9.59 1.04
N PRO A 314 -0.31 9.41 -0.25
CA PRO A 314 -1.64 9.67 -0.76
C PRO A 314 -2.55 8.53 -0.28
N VAL A 315 -3.32 8.77 0.79
CA VAL A 315 -3.95 7.71 1.61
C VAL A 315 -4.80 6.72 0.79
N GLY A 316 -5.74 7.17 -0.03
CA GLY A 316 -6.57 6.29 -0.88
C GLY A 316 -5.83 5.67 -2.06
N THR A 317 -4.61 6.12 -2.37
CA THR A 317 -3.79 5.66 -3.50
C THR A 317 -2.75 4.62 -3.09
N THR A 318 -2.32 4.66 -1.84
CA THR A 318 -1.13 3.93 -1.35
C THR A 318 -1.19 2.44 -1.66
N GLY A 319 -2.33 1.78 -1.42
CA GLY A 319 -2.50 0.36 -1.72
C GLY A 319 -2.32 0.02 -3.20
N VAL A 320 -2.80 0.88 -4.11
CA VAL A 320 -2.62 0.68 -5.56
C VAL A 320 -1.16 0.90 -5.97
N ALA A 321 -0.48 1.88 -5.37
CA ALA A 321 0.94 2.13 -5.61
C ALA A 321 1.83 0.98 -5.11
N GLN A 322 1.50 0.36 -3.98
CA GLN A 322 2.20 -0.83 -3.47
C GLN A 322 2.03 -2.01 -4.45
N VAL A 323 0.81 -2.25 -4.93
CA VAL A 323 0.54 -3.29 -5.94
C VAL A 323 1.27 -3.01 -7.26
N THR A 324 1.30 -1.75 -7.68
CA THR A 324 2.02 -1.29 -8.88
C THR A 324 3.52 -1.60 -8.78
N GLU A 325 4.16 -1.29 -7.64
CA GLU A 325 5.58 -1.59 -7.45
C GLU A 325 5.84 -3.10 -7.52
N VAL A 326 5.10 -3.90 -6.76
CA VAL A 326 5.33 -5.36 -6.75
C VAL A 326 5.06 -5.97 -8.13
N ALA A 327 4.02 -5.53 -8.85
CA ALA A 327 3.79 -5.95 -10.22
C ALA A 327 4.97 -5.57 -11.14
N SER A 328 5.49 -4.35 -11.02
CA SER A 328 6.66 -3.92 -11.79
C SER A 328 7.92 -4.74 -11.49
N GLN A 329 8.12 -5.14 -10.24
CA GLN A 329 9.26 -5.95 -9.81
C GLN A 329 9.17 -7.36 -10.40
N LEU A 330 8.01 -8.01 -10.27
CA LEU A 330 7.78 -9.37 -10.77
C LEU A 330 7.82 -9.44 -12.30
N ALA A 331 7.38 -8.38 -12.99
CA ALA A 331 7.47 -8.29 -14.44
C ALA A 331 8.86 -7.92 -14.97
N GLY A 332 9.84 -7.64 -14.10
CA GLY A 332 11.18 -7.21 -14.52
C GLY A 332 11.25 -5.79 -15.08
N LYS A 333 10.30 -4.92 -14.72
CA LYS A 333 10.10 -3.56 -15.27
C LYS A 333 10.22 -2.46 -14.20
N ALA A 334 10.85 -2.72 -13.05
CA ALA A 334 11.00 -1.74 -11.96
C ALA A 334 12.20 -0.77 -12.13
N GLY A 335 12.89 -0.80 -13.27
CA GLY A 335 13.98 0.13 -13.60
C GLY A 335 15.13 0.10 -12.59
N LYS A 336 15.56 1.27 -12.10
CA LYS A 336 16.66 1.39 -11.12
C LYS A 336 16.38 0.72 -9.76
N ARG A 337 15.13 0.32 -9.51
CA ARG A 337 14.69 -0.35 -8.29
C ARG A 337 14.61 -1.86 -8.41
N GLN A 338 14.86 -2.41 -9.60
CA GLN A 338 14.67 -3.82 -9.89
C GLN A 338 15.43 -4.73 -8.93
N VAL A 339 14.71 -5.63 -8.29
CA VAL A 339 15.23 -6.73 -7.48
C VAL A 339 15.56 -7.87 -8.43
N LYS A 340 16.77 -8.42 -8.32
CA LYS A 340 17.26 -9.46 -9.24
C LYS A 340 16.55 -10.79 -8.94
N GLY A 341 15.85 -11.33 -9.95
CA GLY A 341 15.31 -12.69 -9.92
C GLY A 341 14.15 -12.93 -8.96
N CYS A 342 13.46 -11.87 -8.49
CA CYS A 342 12.27 -12.02 -7.66
C CYS A 342 11.13 -12.70 -8.43
N LYS A 343 10.46 -13.65 -7.79
CA LYS A 343 9.36 -14.44 -8.36
C LYS A 343 8.08 -14.38 -7.54
N THR A 344 8.18 -14.08 -6.25
CA THR A 344 7.03 -13.95 -5.35
C THR A 344 7.09 -12.62 -4.62
N GLY A 345 5.99 -11.88 -4.71
CA GLY A 345 5.85 -10.57 -4.09
C GLY A 345 4.71 -10.52 -3.09
N LEU A 346 4.82 -9.65 -2.09
CA LEU A 346 3.78 -9.43 -1.08
C LEU A 346 3.46 -7.93 -0.97
N VAL A 347 2.18 -7.61 -0.86
CA VAL A 347 1.71 -6.28 -0.46
C VAL A 347 0.98 -6.43 0.86
N GLN A 348 1.28 -5.54 1.81
CA GLN A 348 0.53 -5.38 3.05
C GLN A 348 0.11 -3.92 3.19
N ASN A 349 -1.18 -3.72 3.44
CA ASN A 349 -1.81 -2.41 3.54
C ASN A 349 -2.75 -2.38 4.76
N LEU A 350 -2.77 -1.27 5.49
CA LEU A 350 -3.51 -1.08 6.73
C LEU A 350 -4.47 0.09 6.63
N ALA A 351 -5.53 0.07 7.44
CA ALA A 351 -6.38 1.23 7.70
C ALA A 351 -6.25 1.67 9.16
N ALA A 352 -6.38 2.99 9.37
CA ALA A 352 -6.41 3.61 10.68
C ALA A 352 -5.23 3.14 11.56
N ALA A 353 -5.52 2.70 12.79
CA ALA A 353 -4.53 2.17 13.71
C ALA A 353 -4.37 0.64 13.59
N GLY A 354 -4.38 0.11 12.36
CA GLY A 354 -4.34 -1.33 12.10
C GLY A 354 -5.67 -2.04 12.37
N SER A 355 -6.78 -1.31 12.26
CA SER A 355 -8.12 -1.83 12.55
C SER A 355 -8.70 -2.66 11.40
N SER A 356 -8.18 -2.46 10.18
CA SER A 356 -8.32 -3.38 9.06
C SER A 356 -6.98 -3.55 8.36
N ALA A 357 -6.82 -4.68 7.67
CA ALA A 357 -5.64 -4.99 6.88
C ALA A 357 -6.02 -5.77 5.61
N THR A 358 -5.18 -5.62 4.59
CA THR A 358 -5.22 -6.46 3.40
C THR A 358 -3.81 -6.90 3.04
N VAL A 359 -3.65 -8.19 2.77
CA VAL A 359 -2.41 -8.80 2.29
C VAL A 359 -2.68 -9.44 0.94
N ILE A 360 -1.83 -9.15 -0.04
CA ILE A 360 -1.92 -9.69 -1.41
C ILE A 360 -0.59 -10.35 -1.74
N ILE A 361 -0.64 -11.60 -2.20
CA ILE A 361 0.52 -12.37 -2.66
C ILE A 361 0.43 -12.47 -4.17
N MET A 362 1.52 -12.10 -4.85
CA MET A 362 1.63 -12.07 -6.29
C MET A 362 2.81 -12.94 -6.78
N GLY A 363 2.67 -13.50 -7.97
CA GLY A 363 3.71 -14.29 -8.62
C GLY A 363 3.99 -13.83 -10.06
N ALA A 364 5.25 -13.98 -10.49
CA ALA A 364 5.68 -13.75 -11.87
C ALA A 364 5.12 -14.79 -12.85
#